data_AF-F4A0W3-F1
#
_entry.id   AF-F4A0W3-F1
#
_cell.length_a   1.000
_cell.length_b   1.000
_cell.length_c   1.000
_cell.angle_alpha   90.00
_cell.angle_beta   90.00
_cell.angle_gamma   90.00
#
_symmetry.space_group_name_H-M   'P 1'
#
loop_
_entity.id
_entity.type
_entity.pdbx_description
1 polymer ?
#
loop_
_entity_poly.entity_id
_entity_poly.type
_entity_poly.pdbx_seq_one_letter_code
_entity_poly.pdbx_strand_id
1 'polypeptide(L)'
;MISNKMVDWILYNLPLLKTLIDDIEPSMSASVVLVPVQKNSHYDSAVEKIAIKKATLSFVVDAVKEGIRTLHPEQRKIYRMKYRAGMSYKQIECRLYMSNKTVERRVKEIRNEIRGRLEALPPSYLKEFTHFFDQVL
;
A
#
# COMPACT_ATOMS: atom_id res chain seq x y z
N MET A 1 3.80 15.28 2.91
CA MET A 1 5.13 14.59 2.86
C MET A 1 4.96 13.18 3.43
N ILE A 2 5.41 12.15 2.71
CA ILE A 2 5.19 10.74 3.13
C ILE A 2 6.28 10.32 4.13
N SER A 3 5.88 10.07 5.38
CA SER A 3 6.81 9.72 6.46
C SER A 3 7.33 8.28 6.34
N ASN A 4 8.53 8.01 6.85
CA ASN A 4 9.07 6.64 6.94
C ASN A 4 8.13 5.70 7.72
N LYS A 5 7.50 6.20 8.79
CA LYS A 5 6.57 5.43 9.63
C LYS A 5 5.34 4.98 8.84
N MET A 6 4.81 5.87 8.00
CA MET A 6 3.68 5.55 7.12
C MET A 6 4.05 4.43 6.13
N VAL A 7 5.21 4.53 5.48
CA VAL A 7 5.68 3.49 4.54
C VAL A 7 5.85 2.15 5.26
N ASP A 8 6.51 2.14 6.41
CA ASP A 8 6.69 0.91 7.19
C ASP A 8 5.35 0.29 7.59
N TRP A 9 4.41 1.10 8.05
CA TRP A 9 3.09 0.62 8.43
C TRP A 9 2.36 -0.02 7.23
N ILE A 10 2.38 0.62 6.06
CA ILE A 10 1.76 0.05 4.86
C ILE A 10 2.41 -1.29 4.51
N LEU A 11 3.73 -1.38 4.58
CA LEU A 11 4.46 -2.61 4.25
C LEU A 11 4.17 -3.76 5.23
N TYR A 12 4.02 -3.48 6.52
CA TYR A 12 3.60 -4.49 7.51
C TYR A 12 2.15 -4.93 7.30
N ASN A 13 1.26 -3.97 7.04
CA ASN A 13 -0.18 -4.20 6.99
C ASN A 13 -0.71 -4.52 5.59
N LEU A 14 0.16 -4.66 4.58
CA LEU A 14 -0.26 -4.85 3.18
C LEU A 14 -1.29 -6.00 2.97
N PRO A 15 -1.18 -7.17 3.64
CA PRO A 15 -2.21 -8.22 3.58
C PRO A 15 -3.55 -7.76 4.13
N LEU A 16 -3.51 -7.12 5.30
CA LEU A 16 -4.69 -6.68 6.02
C LEU A 16 -5.39 -5.56 5.24
N LEU A 17 -4.62 -4.63 4.66
CA LEU A 17 -5.16 -3.60 3.78
C LEU A 17 -5.87 -4.21 2.57
N LYS A 18 -5.30 -5.27 1.98
CA LYS A 18 -5.94 -5.95 0.86
C LYS A 18 -7.28 -6.58 1.31
N THR A 19 -7.29 -7.33 2.41
CA THR A 19 -8.52 -7.95 2.91
C THR A 19 -9.56 -6.90 3.27
N LEU A 20 -9.17 -5.84 3.99
CA LEU A 20 -10.07 -4.74 4.34
C LEU A 20 -10.67 -4.08 3.09
N ILE A 21 -9.89 -3.86 2.03
CA ILE A 21 -10.40 -3.29 0.78
C ILE A 21 -11.34 -4.27 0.07
N ASP A 22 -10.99 -5.55 0.04
CA ASP A 22 -11.82 -6.59 -0.55
C ASP A 22 -13.17 -6.67 0.20
N ASP A 23 -13.13 -6.60 1.54
CA ASP A 23 -14.27 -6.64 2.48
C ASP A 23 -15.08 -5.34 2.55
N ILE A 24 -14.61 -4.23 1.96
CA ILE A 24 -15.48 -3.09 1.62
C ILE A 24 -16.42 -3.60 0.51
N GLU A 25 -17.41 -4.41 0.88
CA GLU A 25 -18.52 -4.74 0.01
C GLU A 25 -19.32 -3.45 -0.25
N PRO A 26 -19.68 -3.15 -1.50
CA PRO A 26 -20.84 -2.33 -1.73
C PRO A 26 -22.02 -3.14 -1.19
N SER A 27 -22.52 -2.77 -0.01
CA SER A 27 -23.74 -3.36 0.52
C SER A 27 -24.83 -3.23 -0.54
N MET A 28 -25.25 -4.39 -1.08
CA MET A 28 -26.35 -4.69 -2.00
C MET A 28 -25.89 -5.28 -3.34
N SER A 29 -26.34 -6.51 -3.54
CA SER A 29 -26.34 -7.28 -4.77
C SER A 29 -26.89 -6.49 -5.97
N ALA A 30 -26.42 -6.90 -7.16
CA ALA A 30 -26.85 -6.49 -8.50
C ALA A 30 -26.31 -5.14 -9.01
N SER A 31 -25.31 -5.22 -9.87
CA SER A 31 -25.48 -5.02 -11.31
C SER A 31 -24.11 -4.69 -11.93
N VAL A 32 -23.85 -5.25 -13.11
CA VAL A 32 -22.64 -5.02 -13.89
C VAL A 32 -22.50 -3.52 -14.17
N VAL A 33 -21.53 -2.86 -13.54
CA VAL A 33 -21.21 -1.46 -13.89
C VAL A 33 -20.25 -1.49 -15.08
N LEU A 34 -20.86 -1.45 -16.27
CA LEU A 34 -20.21 -1.02 -17.50
C LEU A 34 -19.54 0.34 -17.24
N VAL A 35 -18.23 0.44 -17.51
CA VAL A 35 -17.48 1.71 -17.54
C VAL A 35 -18.12 2.65 -18.57
N PRO A 36 -18.58 3.86 -18.20
CA PRO A 36 -18.86 4.89 -19.18
C PRO A 36 -17.82 6.00 -19.08
N VAL A 37 -17.20 6.26 -20.22
CA VAL A 37 -16.54 7.52 -20.55
C VAL A 37 -17.56 8.67 -20.39
N GLN A 38 -17.07 9.79 -19.84
CA GLN A 38 -17.63 11.16 -19.83
C GLN A 38 -18.67 11.59 -18.77
N LYS A 39 -18.21 12.61 -18.02
CA LYS A 39 -18.91 13.84 -17.61
C LYS A 39 -20.39 13.68 -17.24
N ASN A 40 -20.68 13.63 -15.94
CA ASN A 40 -21.74 14.46 -15.35
C ASN A 40 -21.51 14.64 -13.84
N SER A 41 -21.68 15.89 -13.43
CA SER A 41 -21.67 16.41 -12.07
C SER A 41 -22.82 15.78 -11.27
N HIS A 42 -22.53 15.34 -10.04
CA HIS A 42 -23.43 14.81 -8.99
C HIS A 42 -23.26 13.31 -8.71
N TYR A 43 -22.26 12.99 -7.87
CA TYR A 43 -22.18 11.73 -7.13
C TYR A 43 -23.32 11.70 -6.08
N ASP A 44 -24.54 11.36 -6.49
CA ASP A 44 -25.72 11.39 -5.62
C ASP A 44 -25.98 10.04 -4.92
N SER A 45 -25.39 8.94 -5.39
CA SER A 45 -25.53 7.63 -4.75
C SER A 45 -24.43 7.35 -3.71
N ALA A 46 -24.82 6.93 -2.51
CA ALA A 46 -23.88 6.46 -1.48
C ALA A 46 -23.01 5.29 -1.98
N VAL A 47 -23.54 4.48 -2.90
CA VAL A 47 -22.85 3.33 -3.51
C VAL A 47 -21.70 3.80 -4.40
N GLU A 48 -21.92 4.81 -5.24
CA GLU A 48 -20.87 5.37 -6.11
C GLU A 48 -19.71 5.94 -5.29
N LYS A 49 -20.02 6.63 -4.18
CA LYS A 49 -18.99 7.16 -3.26
C LYS A 49 -18.17 6.05 -2.62
N ILE A 50 -18.80 4.94 -2.23
CA ILE A 50 -18.09 3.77 -1.66
C ILE A 50 -17.23 3.10 -2.74
N ALA A 51 -17.75 2.92 -3.95
CA ALA A 51 -17.02 2.33 -5.06
C ALA A 51 -15.78 3.16 -5.44
N ILE A 52 -15.90 4.48 -5.50
CA ILE A 52 -14.78 5.40 -5.77
C ILE A 52 -13.74 5.29 -4.65
N LYS A 53 -14.15 5.32 -3.38
CA LYS A 53 -13.24 5.15 -2.24
C LYS A 53 -12.50 3.81 -2.31
N LYS A 54 -13.21 2.71 -2.58
CA LYS A 54 -12.61 1.38 -2.75
C LYS A 54 -11.59 1.38 -3.88
N ALA A 55 -11.92 1.97 -5.02
CA ALA A 55 -11.01 2.09 -6.16
C ALA A 55 -9.76 2.91 -5.81
N THR A 56 -9.91 4.04 -5.11
CA THR A 56 -8.79 4.86 -4.63
C THR A 56 -7.86 4.05 -3.72
N LEU A 57 -8.42 3.36 -2.71
CA LEU A 57 -7.64 2.56 -1.76
C LEU A 57 -6.93 1.38 -2.45
N SER A 58 -7.64 0.69 -3.36
CA SER A 58 -7.06 -0.39 -4.15
C SER A 58 -5.89 0.09 -4.99
N PHE A 59 -6.03 1.26 -5.63
CA PHE A 59 -4.98 1.83 -6.48
C PHE A 59 -3.69 2.12 -5.69
N VAL A 60 -3.81 2.64 -4.46
CA VAL A 60 -2.65 2.87 -3.58
C VAL A 60 -1.99 1.53 -3.20
N VAL A 61 -2.79 0.53 -2.81
CA VAL A 61 -2.27 -0.80 -2.44
C VAL A 61 -1.59 -1.48 -3.63
N ASP A 62 -2.15 -1.36 -4.83
CA ASP A 62 -1.60 -1.95 -6.04
C ASP A 62 -0.30 -1.25 -6.46
N ALA A 63 -0.21 0.07 -6.30
CA ALA A 63 1.04 0.81 -6.50
C ALA A 63 2.16 0.32 -5.57
N VAL A 64 1.84 0.02 -4.30
CA VAL A 64 2.81 -0.54 -3.34
C VAL A 64 3.19 -1.97 -3.70
N LYS A 65 2.24 -2.82 -4.10
CA LYS A 65 2.53 -4.19 -4.57
C LYS A 65 3.46 -4.16 -5.78
N GLU A 66 3.20 -3.27 -6.72
CA GLU A 66 4.04 -3.10 -7.90
C GLU A 66 5.44 -2.62 -7.52
N GLY A 67 5.54 -1.64 -6.62
CA GLY A 67 6.83 -1.21 -6.07
C GLY A 67 7.61 -2.34 -5.40
N ILE A 68 6.94 -3.25 -4.69
CA ILE A 68 7.58 -4.45 -4.12
C ILE A 68 8.03 -5.41 -5.23
N ARG A 69 7.25 -5.53 -6.31
CA ARG A 69 7.55 -6.42 -7.43
C ARG A 69 8.81 -5.98 -8.21
N THR A 70 9.02 -4.68 -8.33
CA THR A 70 10.17 -4.08 -9.02
C THR A 70 11.46 -4.09 -8.19
N LEU A 71 11.39 -4.36 -6.89
CA LEU A 71 12.58 -4.50 -6.05
C LEU A 71 13.53 -5.61 -6.54
N HIS A 72 14.83 -5.35 -6.40
CA HIS A 72 15.87 -6.34 -6.67
C HIS A 72 15.62 -7.62 -5.82
N PRO A 73 15.94 -8.83 -6.31
CA PRO A 73 15.71 -10.08 -5.56
C PRO A 73 16.23 -10.06 -4.11
N GLU A 74 17.40 -9.47 -3.87
CA GLU A 74 17.95 -9.30 -2.51
C GLU A 74 17.08 -8.41 -1.63
N GLN A 75 16.60 -7.28 -2.16
CA GLN A 75 15.71 -6.37 -1.45
C GLN A 75 14.36 -7.03 -1.19
N ARG A 76 13.81 -7.80 -2.13
CA ARG A 76 12.59 -8.59 -1.89
C ARG A 76 12.77 -9.62 -0.78
N LYS A 77 13.95 -10.26 -0.69
CA LYS A 77 14.27 -11.19 0.40
C LYS A 77 14.26 -10.46 1.75
N ILE A 78 14.92 -9.31 1.85
CA ILE A 78 14.94 -8.49 3.07
C ILE A 78 13.54 -7.96 3.40
N TYR A 79 12.76 -7.52 2.40
CA TYR A 79 11.37 -7.12 2.58
C TYR A 79 10.53 -8.23 3.22
N ARG A 80 10.62 -9.46 2.69
CA ARG A 80 9.90 -10.61 3.25
C ARG A 80 10.33 -10.88 4.69
N MET A 81 11.62 -10.87 4.97
CA MET A 81 12.11 -11.12 6.33
C MET A 81 11.68 -10.04 7.32
N LYS A 82 11.80 -8.77 6.93
CA LYS A 82 11.50 -7.63 7.80
C LYS A 82 10.00 -7.44 8.02
N TYR A 83 9.24 -7.32 6.92
CA TYR A 83 7.84 -6.88 6.98
C TYR A 83 6.85 -8.04 6.98
N ARG A 84 7.23 -9.23 6.49
CA ARG A 84 6.33 -10.40 6.47
C ARG A 84 6.58 -11.37 7.61
N ALA A 85 7.83 -11.57 7.98
CA ALA A 85 8.22 -12.45 9.07
C ALA A 85 8.53 -11.70 10.39
N GLY A 86 8.42 -10.36 10.40
CA GLY A 86 8.63 -9.55 11.61
C GLY A 86 10.06 -9.60 12.16
N MET A 87 11.06 -9.99 11.36
CA MET A 87 12.43 -10.18 11.85
C MET A 87 13.09 -8.85 12.23
N SER A 88 13.85 -8.87 13.32
CA SER A 88 14.76 -7.79 13.71
C SER A 88 15.97 -7.71 12.78
N TYR A 89 16.68 -6.57 12.78
CA TYR A 89 17.88 -6.40 11.94
C TYR A 89 18.98 -7.41 12.30
N LYS A 90 19.16 -7.71 13.58
CA LYS A 90 20.11 -8.74 14.05
C LYS A 90 19.77 -10.13 13.51
N GLN A 91 18.50 -10.50 13.51
CA GLN A 91 18.07 -11.80 12.95
C GLN A 91 18.31 -11.87 11.43
N ILE A 92 18.06 -10.78 10.71
CA ILE A 92 18.32 -10.70 9.26
C ILE A 92 19.82 -10.80 8.98
N GLU A 93 20.64 -10.07 9.75
CA GLU A 93 22.10 -10.09 9.69
C GLU A 93 22.66 -11.52 9.86
N CYS A 94 22.26 -12.22 10.92
CA CYS A 94 22.71 -13.60 11.16
C CYS A 94 22.29 -14.56 10.04
N ARG A 95 21.08 -14.37 9.48
CA ARG A 95 20.51 -15.29 8.49
C ARG A 95 20.98 -15.05 7.06
N LEU A 96 21.41 -13.82 6.76
CA LEU A 96 21.91 -13.42 5.45
C LEU A 96 23.43 -13.20 5.43
N TYR A 97 24.11 -13.41 6.56
CA TYR A 97 25.56 -13.22 6.73
C TYR A 97 26.03 -11.84 6.25
N MET A 98 25.27 -10.79 6.58
CA MET A 98 25.54 -9.41 6.16
C MET A 98 25.48 -8.46 7.34
N SER A 99 26.34 -7.44 7.33
CA SER A 99 26.42 -6.49 8.44
C SER A 99 25.08 -5.77 8.69
N ASN A 100 24.84 -5.39 9.95
CA ASN A 100 23.69 -4.58 10.35
C ASN A 100 23.51 -3.31 9.48
N LYS A 101 24.62 -2.60 9.19
CA LYS A 101 24.63 -1.40 8.34
C LYS A 101 24.14 -1.70 6.92
N THR A 102 24.50 -2.86 6.37
CA THR A 102 24.02 -3.31 5.06
C THR A 102 22.51 -3.55 5.10
N VAL A 103 22.00 -4.23 6.12
CA VAL A 103 20.56 -4.48 6.29
C VAL A 103 19.80 -3.16 6.38
N GLU A 104 20.26 -2.23 7.21
CA GLU A 104 19.64 -0.90 7.36
C GLU A 104 19.61 -0.14 6.04
N ARG A 105 20.73 -0.12 5.29
CA ARG A 105 20.80 0.51 3.97
C ARG A 105 19.77 -0.09 3.01
N ARG A 106 19.67 -1.42 2.95
CA ARG A 106 18.69 -2.12 2.09
C ARG A 106 17.25 -1.81 2.50
N VAL A 107 16.95 -1.73 3.80
CA VAL A 107 15.63 -1.31 4.29
C VAL A 107 15.32 0.13 3.88
N LYS A 108 16.30 1.03 3.95
CA LYS A 108 16.15 2.42 3.49
C LYS A 108 15.90 2.49 1.98
N GLU A 109 16.63 1.70 1.18
CA GLU A 109 16.40 1.59 -0.27
C GLU A 109 14.97 1.11 -0.57
N ILE A 110 14.48 0.09 0.13
CA ILE A 110 13.09 -0.40 -0.01
C ILE A 110 12.10 0.73 0.31
N ARG A 111 12.27 1.43 1.44
CA ARG A 111 11.40 2.55 1.80
C ARG A 111 11.40 3.66 0.74
N ASN A 112 12.56 3.96 0.16
CA ASN A 112 12.68 5.00 -0.85
C ASN A 112 11.98 4.60 -2.16
N GLU A 113 12.12 3.35 -2.60
CA GLU A 113 11.40 2.85 -3.79
C GLU A 113 9.88 2.99 -3.57
N ILE A 114 9.38 2.51 -2.44
CA ILE A 114 7.95 2.55 -2.13
C ILE A 114 7.46 3.99 -1.96
N ARG A 115 8.24 4.86 -1.30
CA ARG A 115 7.93 6.29 -1.22
C ARG A 115 7.81 6.90 -2.60
N GLY A 116 8.78 6.67 -3.49
CA GLY A 116 8.77 7.22 -4.84
C GLY A 116 7.53 6.79 -5.62
N ARG A 117 7.08 5.54 -5.47
CA ARG A 117 5.83 5.06 -6.05
C ARG A 117 4.60 5.76 -5.50
N LEU A 118 4.55 5.95 -4.19
CA LEU A 118 3.44 6.66 -3.55
C LEU A 118 3.40 8.13 -3.94
N GLU A 119 4.56 8.81 -4.01
CA GLU A 119 4.68 10.22 -4.42
C GLU A 119 4.31 10.45 -5.89
N ALA A 120 4.42 9.41 -6.74
CA ALA A 120 3.97 9.47 -8.13
C ALA A 120 2.43 9.37 -8.28
N LEU A 121 1.69 9.04 -7.21
CA LEU A 121 0.23 8.98 -7.25
C LEU A 121 -0.39 10.39 -7.20
N PRO A 122 -1.61 10.58 -7.73
CA PRO A 122 -2.32 11.84 -7.57
C PRO A 122 -2.48 12.20 -6.09
N PRO A 123 -2.22 13.46 -5.67
CA PRO A 123 -2.28 13.86 -4.27
C PRO A 123 -3.62 13.58 -3.58
N SER A 124 -4.72 13.60 -4.34
CA SER A 124 -6.06 13.26 -3.84
C SER A 124 -6.16 11.81 -3.34
N TYR A 125 -5.49 10.87 -4.00
CA TYR A 125 -5.53 9.44 -3.65
C TYR A 125 -4.80 9.20 -2.33
N LEU A 126 -3.64 9.85 -2.16
CA LEU A 126 -2.89 9.79 -0.90
C LEU A 126 -3.68 10.43 0.24
N LYS A 127 -4.36 11.55 0.01
CA LYS A 127 -5.16 12.23 1.04
C LYS A 127 -6.33 11.35 1.50
N GLU A 128 -7.05 10.73 0.57
CA GLU A 128 -8.12 9.79 0.89
C GLU A 128 -7.58 8.57 1.63
N PHE A 129 -6.45 8.02 1.19
CA PHE A 129 -5.80 6.90 1.87
C PHE A 129 -5.36 7.25 3.31
N THR A 130 -4.78 8.45 3.52
CA THR A 130 -4.42 8.90 4.88
C THR A 130 -5.66 9.15 5.75
N HIS A 131 -6.75 9.65 5.17
CA HIS A 131 -7.99 9.86 5.92
C HIS A 131 -8.63 8.54 6.34
N PHE A 132 -8.63 7.54 5.46
CA PHE A 132 -9.04 6.18 5.80
C PHE A 132 -8.14 5.59 6.90
N PHE A 133 -6.83 5.81 6.82
CA PHE A 133 -5.87 5.39 7.83
C PHE A 133 -6.16 5.98 9.22
N ASP A 134 -6.49 7.28 9.31
CA ASP A 134 -6.80 7.94 10.58
C ASP A 134 -8.13 7.48 11.21
N GLN A 135 -9.00 6.82 10.46
CA GLN A 135 -10.30 6.33 10.94
C GLN A 135 -10.29 4.88 11.41
N VAL A 136 -9.30 4.09 10.98
CA VAL A 136 -9.19 2.65 11.28
C VAL A 136 -8.28 2.38 12.49
N LEU A 137 -7.53 3.38 12.96
CA LEU A 137 -6.71 3.36 14.18
C LEU A 137 -7.39 4.08 15.33
#